data_AF-A0A957L8T0-F1
#
_entry.id   AF-A0A957L8T0-F1
#
_cell.length_a   1.000
_cell.length_b   1.000
_cell.length_c   1.000
_cell.angle_alpha   90.00
_cell.angle_beta   90.00
_cell.angle_gamma   90.00
#
_symmetry.space_group_name_H-M   'P 1'
#
loop_
_entity.id
_entity.type
_entity.pdbx_description
1 polymer ?
#
loop_
_entity_poly.entity_id
_entity_poly.type
_entity_poly.pdbx_seq_one_letter_code
_entity_poly.pdbx_strand_id
1 'polypeptide(L)'
;DGAIWLGTQNGLLRFDGNNWSERLVLDGAVDGWITSLTFSANGDLWAGTRAGLYQYDGENWASIDTSEPSNETIFDVEVDGTGTVWALTDSGLLRLDVAESEVAPIAEPEDIAP
;
A
#
# COMPACT_ATOMS: atom_id res chain seq x y z
N ASP A 1 -13.94 -6.45 7.58
CA ASP A 1 -13.97 -7.74 8.31
C ASP A 1 -13.59 -7.62 9.80
N GLY A 2 -13.15 -6.45 10.29
CA GLY A 2 -12.71 -6.28 11.67
C GLY A 2 -11.28 -6.78 11.91
N ALA A 3 -10.55 -7.11 10.85
CA ALA A 3 -9.15 -7.49 10.94
C ALA A 3 -8.27 -6.30 11.36
N ILE A 4 -7.19 -6.60 12.06
CA ILE A 4 -6.17 -5.62 12.42
C ILE A 4 -5.03 -5.76 11.43
N TRP A 5 -4.62 -4.65 10.84
CA TRP A 5 -3.42 -4.56 10.03
C TRP A 5 -2.32 -3.84 10.79
N LEU A 6 -1.13 -4.40 10.79
CA LEU A 6 0.04 -3.85 11.45
C LEU A 6 1.15 -3.64 10.42
N GLY A 7 1.52 -2.38 10.25
CA GLY A 7 2.72 -2.00 9.51
C GLY A 7 3.97 -2.21 10.36
N THR A 8 5.00 -2.79 9.76
CA THR A 8 6.32 -2.98 10.39
C THR A 8 7.42 -2.46 9.47
N GLN A 9 8.66 -2.46 9.96
CA GLN A 9 9.83 -2.18 9.12
C GLN A 9 10.10 -3.25 8.07
N ASN A 10 9.48 -4.43 8.18
CA ASN A 10 9.75 -5.58 7.30
C ASN A 10 8.48 -6.06 6.57
N GLY A 11 7.43 -5.25 6.50
CA GLY A 11 6.18 -5.58 5.81
C GLY A 11 4.96 -5.51 6.71
N LEU A 12 3.90 -6.17 6.27
CA LEU A 12 2.59 -6.17 6.90
C LEU A 12 2.31 -7.47 7.64
N LEU A 13 1.55 -7.34 8.72
CA LEU A 13 0.92 -8.45 9.42
C LEU A 13 -0.59 -8.18 9.52
N ARG A 14 -1.41 -9.20 9.25
CA ARG A 14 -2.86 -9.15 9.41
C ARG A 14 -3.29 -10.09 10.52
N PHE A 15 -4.14 -9.63 11.43
CA PHE A 15 -4.78 -10.45 12.45
C PHE A 15 -6.27 -10.57 12.14
N ASP A 16 -6.76 -11.79 11.94
CA ASP A 16 -8.16 -12.05 11.58
C ASP A 16 -9.11 -12.15 12.79
N GLY A 17 -8.60 -11.91 14.00
CA GLY A 17 -9.32 -12.11 15.25
C GLY A 17 -8.89 -13.38 16.00
N ASN A 18 -8.24 -14.33 15.33
CA ASN A 18 -7.75 -15.58 15.91
C ASN A 18 -6.27 -15.82 15.62
N ASN A 19 -5.82 -15.56 14.39
CA ASN A 19 -4.46 -15.86 13.93
C ASN A 19 -3.82 -14.64 13.25
N TRP A 20 -2.50 -14.58 13.37
CA TRP A 20 -1.68 -13.68 12.56
C TRP A 20 -1.35 -14.36 11.22
N SER A 21 -1.44 -13.60 10.14
CA SER A 21 -0.94 -14.02 8.83
C SER A 21 0.58 -14.14 8.85
N GLU A 22 1.11 -14.81 7.83
CA GLU A 22 2.52 -14.65 7.49
C GLU A 22 2.81 -13.18 7.13
N ARG A 23 4.10 -12.82 7.24
CA ARG A 23 4.59 -11.49 6.91
C ARG A 23 4.43 -11.26 5.41
N LEU A 24 3.61 -10.28 5.05
CA LEU A 24 3.43 -9.87 3.68
C LEU A 24 4.46 -8.81 3.30
N VAL A 25 5.22 -9.07 2.24
CA VAL A 25 6.14 -8.11 1.63
C VAL A 25 5.49 -7.64 0.34
N LEU A 26 5.37 -6.33 0.16
CA LEU A 26 4.83 -5.74 -1.06
C LEU A 26 5.97 -5.66 -2.08
N ASP A 27 5.89 -6.38 -3.19
CA ASP A 27 6.99 -6.37 -4.17
C ASP A 27 7.18 -4.98 -4.77
N GLY A 28 8.43 -4.65 -5.07
CA GLY A 28 8.88 -3.28 -5.38
C GLY A 28 9.28 -2.47 -4.15
N ALA A 29 8.76 -2.80 -2.96
CA ALA A 29 9.20 -2.20 -1.71
C ALA A 29 10.49 -2.87 -1.22
N VAL A 30 11.61 -2.46 -1.79
CA VAL A 30 12.97 -2.96 -1.44
C VAL A 30 13.22 -2.93 0.08
N ASP A 31 12.59 -2.01 0.82
CA ASP A 31 12.75 -1.86 2.27
C ASP A 31 11.58 -2.46 3.08
N GLY A 32 10.46 -2.90 2.47
CA GLY A 32 9.28 -3.45 3.17
C GLY A 32 8.68 -2.55 4.28
N TRP A 33 9.22 -1.35 4.47
CA TRP A 33 8.97 -0.52 5.63
C TRP A 33 7.67 0.24 5.43
N ILE A 34 6.66 -0.16 6.19
CA ILE A 34 5.35 0.47 6.20
C ILE A 34 5.40 1.71 7.08
N THR A 35 5.12 2.86 6.49
CA THR A 35 5.16 4.17 7.16
C THR A 35 3.76 4.64 7.57
N SER A 36 2.74 4.28 6.79
CA SER A 36 1.35 4.63 7.08
C SER A 36 0.37 3.60 6.50
N LEU A 37 -0.78 3.47 7.15
CA LEU A 37 -1.89 2.60 6.76
C LEU A 37 -3.21 3.32 6.99
N THR A 38 -4.06 3.35 5.97
CA THR A 38 -5.40 3.95 6.07
C THR A 38 -6.40 3.16 5.22
N PHE A 39 -7.65 3.15 5.64
CA PHE A 39 -8.73 2.52 4.88
C PHE A 39 -9.54 3.57 4.11
N SER A 40 -9.86 3.26 2.86
CA SER A 40 -10.86 4.01 2.11
C SER A 40 -12.27 3.68 2.64
N ALA A 41 -13.25 4.52 2.33
CA ALA A 41 -14.66 4.25 2.67
C ALA A 41 -15.22 2.99 2.00
N ASN A 42 -14.61 2.55 0.89
CA ASN A 42 -14.99 1.34 0.16
C ASN A 42 -14.36 0.07 0.73
N GLY A 43 -13.44 0.21 1.70
CA GLY A 43 -12.78 -0.92 2.36
C GLY A 43 -11.40 -1.25 1.80
N ASP A 44 -10.91 -0.51 0.80
CA ASP A 44 -9.55 -0.68 0.29
C ASP A 44 -8.55 -0.24 1.36
N LEU A 45 -7.45 -0.97 1.50
CA LEU A 45 -6.35 -0.61 2.37
C LEU A 45 -5.25 0.06 1.56
N TRP A 46 -4.87 1.26 1.97
CA TRP A 46 -3.76 2.02 1.41
C TRP A 46 -2.56 1.89 2.32
N ALA A 47 -1.40 1.59 1.74
CA ALA A 47 -0.14 1.45 2.45
C ALA A 47 0.92 2.40 1.87
N GLY A 48 1.36 3.34 2.69
CA GLY A 48 2.55 4.13 2.42
C GLY A 48 3.81 3.33 2.75
N THR A 49 4.80 3.37 1.87
CA THR A 49 6.10 2.74 2.08
C THR A 49 7.24 3.67 1.69
N ARG A 50 8.47 3.28 1.99
CA ARG A 50 9.68 3.96 1.49
C ARG A 50 9.94 3.81 -0.01
N ALA A 51 9.16 3.00 -0.69
CA ALA A 51 9.30 2.72 -2.11
C ALA A 51 8.01 3.01 -2.89
N GLY A 52 7.17 3.89 -2.36
CA GLY A 52 5.93 4.30 -3.00
C GLY A 52 4.67 3.84 -2.27
N LEU A 53 3.56 4.00 -3.00
CA LEU A 53 2.20 3.85 -2.51
C LEU A 53 1.58 2.56 -3.05
N TYR A 54 0.87 1.85 -2.20
CA TYR A 54 0.22 0.58 -2.54
C TYR A 54 -1.24 0.56 -2.10
N GLN A 55 -2.06 -0.14 -2.88
CA GLN A 55 -3.47 -0.37 -2.58
C GLN A 55 -3.75 -1.87 -2.50
N TYR A 56 -4.63 -2.24 -1.57
CA TYR A 56 -5.22 -3.57 -1.45
C TYR A 56 -6.73 -3.46 -1.59
N ASP A 57 -7.30 -4.14 -2.58
CA ASP A 57 -8.74 -4.13 -2.88
C ASP A 57 -9.56 -5.16 -2.06
N GLY A 58 -8.89 -5.87 -1.14
CA GLY A 58 -9.47 -6.98 -0.38
C GLY A 58 -9.11 -8.36 -0.92
N GLU A 59 -8.50 -8.43 -2.10
CA GLU A 59 -8.03 -9.65 -2.74
C GLU A 59 -6.56 -9.53 -3.18
N ASN A 60 -6.20 -8.44 -3.87
CA ASN A 60 -4.91 -8.23 -4.50
C ASN A 60 -4.23 -6.93 -4.04
N TRP A 61 -2.89 -6.97 -3.98
CA TRP A 61 -2.07 -5.77 -3.81
C TRP A 61 -1.61 -5.25 -5.16
N ALA A 62 -1.55 -3.93 -5.26
CA ALA A 62 -1.13 -3.23 -6.44
C ALA A 62 -0.30 -2.00 -6.08
N SER A 63 0.74 -1.73 -6.87
CA SER A 63 1.49 -0.48 -6.76
C SER A 63 0.75 0.63 -7.49
N ILE A 64 0.83 1.83 -6.93
CA ILE A 64 0.25 3.03 -7.50
C ILE A 64 1.39 3.84 -8.09
N ASP A 65 1.37 3.98 -9.40
CA ASP A 65 2.34 4.83 -10.09
C ASP A 65 2.05 6.30 -9.71
N THR A 66 2.98 6.88 -8.95
CA THR A 66 2.89 8.25 -8.45
C THR A 66 3.66 9.25 -9.31
N SER A 67 4.11 8.81 -10.50
CA SER A 67 4.95 9.52 -11.47
C SER A 67 6.44 9.65 -11.09
N GLU A 68 7.26 10.00 -12.09
CA GLU A 68 8.73 10.00 -12.01
C GLU A 68 9.29 11.02 -11.00
N PRO A 69 10.12 10.59 -10.02
CA PRO A 69 10.67 9.25 -9.84
C PRO A 69 9.70 8.28 -9.12
N SER A 70 9.51 7.09 -9.70
CA SER A 70 8.55 6.04 -9.29
C SER A 70 8.81 5.36 -7.93
N ASN A 71 9.68 5.91 -7.08
CA ASN A 71 10.09 5.34 -5.78
C ASN A 71 10.12 6.40 -4.67
N GLU A 72 9.23 7.39 -4.72
CA GLU A 72 9.13 8.38 -3.66
C GLU A 72 8.79 7.73 -2.31
N THR A 73 9.44 8.18 -1.25
CA THR A 73 9.07 7.74 0.10
C THR A 73 7.75 8.38 0.49
N ILE A 74 6.75 7.55 0.79
CA ILE A 74 5.50 8.00 1.39
C ILE A 74 5.72 8.07 2.89
N PHE A 75 5.55 9.26 3.47
CA PHE A 75 5.61 9.45 4.92
C PHE A 75 4.25 9.21 5.58
N ASP A 76 3.18 9.62 4.91
CA ASP A 76 1.81 9.44 5.38
C ASP A 76 0.84 9.37 4.19
N VAL A 77 -0.27 8.66 4.39
CA VAL A 77 -1.36 8.56 3.40
C VAL A 77 -2.71 8.66 4.11
N GLU A 78 -3.59 9.50 3.56
CA GLU A 78 -4.98 9.61 3.99
C GLU A 78 -5.93 9.60 2.80
N VAL A 79 -7.12 9.02 3.00
CA VAL A 79 -8.20 9.00 2.01
C VAL A 79 -9.36 9.82 2.54
N ASP A 80 -9.77 10.83 1.78
CA ASP A 80 -10.91 11.65 2.20
C ASP A 80 -12.26 10.97 1.86
N GLY A 81 -13.36 11.56 2.36
CA GLY A 81 -14.70 11.01 2.17
C GLY A 81 -15.20 10.96 0.72
N THR A 82 -14.46 11.55 -0.22
CA THR A 82 -14.75 11.47 -1.66
C THR A 82 -13.95 10.38 -2.38
N GLY A 83 -13.00 9.75 -1.68
CA GLY A 83 -12.10 8.75 -2.24
C GLY A 83 -10.81 9.34 -2.81
N THR A 84 -10.60 10.65 -2.74
CA THR A 84 -9.32 11.26 -3.12
C THR A 84 -8.25 10.85 -2.11
N VAL A 85 -7.11 10.41 -2.64
CA VAL A 85 -5.95 9.99 -1.84
C VAL A 85 -4.98 11.14 -1.73
N TRP A 86 -4.54 11.42 -0.51
CA TRP A 86 -3.55 12.43 -0.17
C TRP A 86 -2.32 11.73 0.38
N ALA A 87 -1.17 11.88 -0.26
CA ALA A 87 0.07 11.26 0.17
C ALA A 87 1.14 12.32 0.42
N LEU A 88 1.74 12.30 1.60
CA LEU A 88 2.90 13.12 1.91
C LEU A 88 4.16 12.39 1.42
N THR A 89 4.86 12.99 0.47
CA THR A 89 6.09 12.45 -0.14
C THR A 89 7.30 13.32 0.20
N ASP A 90 8.48 12.91 -0.23
CA ASP A 90 9.72 13.70 -0.17
C ASP A 90 9.70 14.93 -1.08
N SER A 91 8.93 14.89 -2.17
CA SER A 91 8.73 16.00 -3.10
C SER A 91 7.56 16.92 -2.73
N GLY A 92 6.72 16.55 -1.77
CA GLY A 92 5.64 17.40 -1.27
C GLY A 92 4.34 16.63 -1.04
N LEU A 93 3.21 17.32 -1.19
CA LEU A 93 1.88 16.71 -1.04
C LEU A 93 1.35 16.29 -2.41
N LEU A 94 1.16 14.99 -2.58
CA LEU A 94 0.54 14.39 -3.75
C LEU A 94 -0.97 14.24 -3.51
N ARG A 95 -1.76 14.58 -4.53
CA ARG A 95 -3.20 14.33 -4.59
C ARG A 95 -3.49 13.43 -5.77
N LEU A 96 -4.11 12.28 -5.50
CA LEU A 96 -4.48 11.30 -6.51
C LEU A 96 -6.00 11.15 -6.54
N ASP A 97 -6.56 11.27 -7.73
CA ASP A 97 -7.94 10.88 -8.03
C ASP A 97 -7.87 9.50 -8.70
N VAL A 98 -7.70 8.45 -7.89
CA VAL A 98 -7.42 7.10 -8.43
C VAL A 98 -8.70 6.53 -9.02
N ALA A 99 -8.72 6.39 -10.35
CA ALA A 99 -9.73 5.57 -11.02
C ALA A 99 -9.31 4.10 -10.93
N GLU A 100 -10.31 3.20 -10.80
CA GLU A 100 -10.14 1.74 -10.67
C GLU A 100 -9.23 1.10 -11.74
N SER A 101 -9.01 1.78 -12.87
CA SER A 101 -8.22 1.28 -14.02
C SER A 101 -6.72 1.63 -14.01
N GLU A 102 -6.23 2.43 -13.06
CA GLU A 102 -4.81 2.89 -13.04
C GLU A 102 -3.91 2.07 -12.10
N VAL A 103 -4.46 1.00 -11.54
CA VAL A 103 -3.85 0.18 -10.50
C VAL A 103 -3.18 -1.03 -11.14
N ALA A 104 -1.84 -1.12 -11.09
CA ALA A 104 -1.09 -2.23 -11.71
C ALA A 104 -0.88 -3.36 -10.69
N PRO A 105 -1.32 -4.61 -10.98
CA PRO A 105 -1.18 -5.72 -10.05
C PRO A 105 0.29 -6.05 -9.80
N ILE A 106 0.61 -6.38 -8.55
CA ILE A 106 1.93 -6.90 -8.19
C ILE A 106 2.02 -8.34 -8.70
N ALA A 107 3.10 -8.69 -9.43
CA ALA A 107 3.35 -10.07 -9.85
C ALA A 107 3.61 -10.96 -8.62
N GLU A 108 3.03 -12.16 -8.59
CA GLU A 108 3.20 -13.08 -7.46
C GLU A 108 4.67 -13.51 -7.29
N PRO A 109 5.12 -13.78 -6.05
CA PRO A 109 6.50 -14.17 -5.74
C PRO A 109 6.99 -15.49 -6.37
N GLU A 110 6.17 -16.18 -7.17
CA GLU A 110 6.53 -17.46 -7.82
C GLU A 110 7.39 -17.30 -9.09
N ASP A 111 7.60 -16.10 -9.62
CA ASP A 111 8.36 -15.86 -10.86
C ASP A 111 9.89 -15.69 -10.68
N ILE A 112 10.44 -15.91 -9.47
CA ILE A 112 11.90 -15.96 -9.25
C ILE A 112 12.34 -17.40 -8.95
N ALA A 113 12.41 -18.21 -10.00
CA ALA A 113 13.20 -19.44 -10.00
C ALA A 113 14.69 -19.13 -10.30
N PRO A 114 15.65 -19.92 -9.77
CA PRO A 114 17.09 -19.61 -9.77
C PRO A 114 17.77 -19.57 -11.15
#